data_AF-A0AA36N234-F1
#
_entry.id   AF-A0AA36N234-F1
#
_cell.length_a   1.000
_cell.length_b   1.000
_cell.length_c   1.000
_cell.angle_alpha   90.00
_cell.angle_beta   90.00
_cell.angle_gamma   90.00
#
_symmetry.space_group_name_H-M   'P 1'
#
loop_
_entity.id
_entity.type
_entity.pdbx_description
1 polymer ?
#
loop_
_entity_poly.entity_id
_entity_poly.type
_entity_poly.pdbx_seq_one_letter_code
_entity_poly.pdbx_strand_id
1 'polypeptide(L)'
;MPETAIEAIAEGLEKGQTLAAIDLGTKTIGIAVSDAGLSFAHPRPVIRRKKFTADVSALAAQLDKDNVGAIILGLPVNMDGSEGPRAQSTRAFARNMASRIALPHAFWDERLSTVAAERALIDQDMSRKKRGERIDSAAAAFILQGEDAHDQERVDDARLDQKLDDDILFHAEDVAIDQEDEVMGLAGEEAQAEADVVIRAAIMAAIFASIAPIFILIFAGNGLKRLPLFQPDFWRGLDRMGFYVLYPVLLFTTIVRADFSGLSLGTAMFVLLAAVTVLGFLALALWPLLRRQGLSRPTYSSVFQASIRWNGFIALAVAEKLFPPEGAAMVALAMAVVIIPINVATVSVVAWFTNAKPSLGATLRKVAVNPLIVGTALAIIVRLLPFPLPGPIMDALHLVGRAALGMGLLAIGAGLKGNVRMLTGWAVIAPSVLKLAVLPVLMIGLAILMGIDGLELHYLALCAAVPTPMRLP
;
A
#
# COMPACT_ATOMS: atom_id res chain seq x y z
N MET A 1 -5.08 -39.12 -23.22
CA MET A 1 -3.74 -38.83 -22.66
C MET A 1 -3.80 -39.01 -21.15
N PRO A 2 -2.72 -39.44 -20.48
CA PRO A 2 -2.70 -39.60 -19.03
C PRO A 2 -2.75 -38.25 -18.30
N GLU A 3 -3.28 -38.28 -17.09
CA GLU A 3 -3.17 -37.20 -16.09
C GLU A 3 -1.68 -36.83 -15.93
N THR A 4 -1.37 -35.55 -16.13
CA THR A 4 0.01 -35.05 -16.07
C THR A 4 0.20 -34.32 -14.75
N ALA A 5 1.39 -34.39 -14.14
CA ALA A 5 1.72 -33.55 -13.00
C ALA A 5 1.67 -32.07 -13.41
N ILE A 6 1.27 -31.18 -12.50
CA ILE A 6 1.10 -29.75 -12.81
C ILE A 6 2.44 -29.15 -13.26
N GLU A 7 3.53 -29.55 -12.61
CA GLU A 7 4.89 -29.09 -12.89
C GLU A 7 5.32 -29.43 -14.33
N ALA A 8 4.90 -30.59 -14.84
CA ALA A 8 5.18 -31.02 -16.21
C ALA A 8 4.28 -30.33 -17.26
N ILE A 9 3.19 -29.69 -16.86
CA ILE A 9 2.37 -28.87 -17.77
C ILE A 9 3.08 -27.56 -18.09
N ALA A 10 3.68 -26.90 -17.09
CA ALA A 10 4.39 -25.64 -17.29
C ALA A 10 5.58 -25.77 -18.24
N GLU A 11 6.34 -26.87 -18.13
CA GLU A 11 7.50 -27.16 -19.00
C GLU A 11 7.10 -27.55 -20.43
N GLY A 12 5.87 -28.03 -20.64
CA GLY A 12 5.38 -28.53 -21.92
C GLY A 12 4.70 -27.50 -22.83
N LEU A 13 4.51 -26.26 -22.36
CA LEU A 13 3.83 -25.22 -23.14
C LEU A 13 4.76 -24.59 -24.18
N GLU A 14 4.29 -24.49 -25.43
CA GLU A 14 5.02 -23.76 -26.47
C GLU A 14 4.92 -22.24 -26.26
N LYS A 15 5.91 -21.50 -26.75
CA LYS A 15 5.97 -20.04 -26.61
C LYS A 15 4.74 -19.37 -27.23
N GLY A 16 3.94 -18.71 -26.39
CA GLY A 16 2.71 -18.01 -26.80
C GLY A 16 1.42 -18.83 -26.62
N GLN A 17 1.49 -20.07 -26.15
CA GLN A 17 0.33 -20.81 -25.68
C GLN A 17 -0.13 -20.32 -24.30
N THR A 18 -1.43 -20.44 -24.04
CA THR A 18 -2.05 -20.05 -22.77
C THR A 18 -2.46 -21.27 -21.96
N LEU A 19 -2.68 -21.08 -20.66
CA LEU A 19 -3.14 -22.10 -19.74
C LEU A 19 -4.60 -21.83 -19.35
N ALA A 20 -5.46 -22.83 -19.48
CA ALA A 20 -6.87 -22.71 -19.08
C ALA A 20 -7.15 -23.42 -17.77
N ALA A 21 -7.78 -22.73 -16.82
CA ALA A 21 -8.36 -23.34 -15.64
C ALA A 21 -9.87 -23.54 -15.82
N ILE A 22 -10.35 -24.70 -15.40
CA ILE A 22 -11.74 -25.13 -15.54
C ILE A 22 -12.29 -25.53 -14.18
N ASP A 23 -13.39 -24.89 -13.80
CA ASP A 23 -14.21 -25.25 -12.64
C ASP A 23 -15.49 -25.96 -13.10
N LEU A 24 -15.66 -27.21 -12.67
CA LEU A 24 -16.77 -28.07 -13.06
C LEU A 24 -17.92 -28.00 -12.05
N GLY A 25 -18.79 -27.02 -12.25
CA GLY A 25 -20.06 -26.93 -11.55
C GLY A 25 -21.11 -27.96 -12.02
N THR A 26 -22.17 -28.14 -11.23
CA THR A 26 -23.28 -29.04 -11.58
C THR A 26 -24.19 -28.48 -12.69
N LYS A 27 -24.22 -27.15 -12.87
CA LYS A 27 -25.07 -26.46 -13.86
C LYS A 27 -24.28 -25.66 -14.89
N THR A 28 -23.01 -25.42 -14.61
CA THR A 28 -22.17 -24.43 -15.28
C THR A 28 -20.74 -24.94 -15.32
N ILE A 29 -19.98 -24.53 -16.34
CA ILE A 29 -18.54 -24.77 -16.45
C ILE A 29 -17.89 -23.39 -16.48
N GLY A 30 -17.14 -23.10 -15.42
CA GLY A 30 -16.32 -21.91 -15.29
C GLY A 30 -15.01 -22.07 -16.04
N ILE A 31 -14.59 -21.03 -16.76
CA ILE A 31 -13.35 -21.03 -17.53
C ILE A 31 -12.61 -19.73 -17.25
N ALA A 32 -11.32 -19.83 -16.95
CA ALA A 32 -10.39 -18.70 -16.97
C ALA A 32 -9.15 -19.10 -17.76
N VAL A 33 -8.61 -18.17 -18.53
CA VAL A 33 -7.43 -18.43 -19.37
C VAL A 33 -6.36 -17.41 -19.05
N SER A 34 -5.11 -17.88 -18.96
CA SER A 34 -3.95 -17.03 -18.73
C SER A 34 -3.68 -16.10 -19.91
N ASP A 35 -2.85 -15.09 -19.70
CA ASP A 35 -2.14 -14.41 -20.78
C ASP A 35 -0.95 -15.27 -21.28
N ALA A 36 -0.35 -14.86 -22.39
CA ALA A 36 0.77 -15.57 -23.01
C ALA A 36 2.05 -15.58 -22.14
N GLY A 37 2.13 -14.69 -21.13
CA GLY A 37 3.19 -14.68 -20.13
C GLY A 37 2.87 -15.46 -18.86
N LEU A 38 1.75 -16.20 -18.83
CA LEU A 38 1.23 -17.00 -17.70
C LEU A 38 0.98 -16.23 -16.38
N SER A 39 1.21 -14.92 -16.36
CA SER A 39 1.20 -14.09 -15.15
C SER A 39 -0.20 -13.68 -14.69
N PHE A 40 -1.19 -13.63 -15.59
CA PHE A 40 -2.54 -13.16 -15.30
C PHE A 40 -3.62 -14.06 -15.89
N ALA A 41 -4.62 -14.40 -15.08
CA ALA A 41 -5.80 -15.13 -15.53
C ALA A 41 -6.99 -14.21 -15.76
N HIS A 42 -7.67 -14.41 -16.89
CA HIS A 42 -8.85 -13.64 -17.28
C HIS A 42 -10.07 -14.57 -17.41
N PRO A 43 -11.20 -14.28 -16.75
CA PRO A 43 -12.38 -15.11 -16.84
C PRO A 43 -12.98 -15.08 -18.25
N ARG A 44 -13.50 -16.21 -18.70
CA ARG A 44 -14.24 -16.37 -19.96
C ARG A 44 -15.73 -16.60 -19.71
N PRO A 45 -16.60 -16.39 -20.71
CA PRO A 45 -18.04 -16.63 -20.56
C PRO A 45 -18.34 -18.07 -20.12
N VAL A 46 -19.03 -18.20 -18.99
CA VAL A 46 -19.43 -19.49 -18.41
C VAL A 46 -20.28 -20.28 -19.39
N ILE A 47 -19.99 -21.57 -19.52
CA ILE A 47 -20.80 -22.50 -20.33
C ILE A 47 -21.91 -23.06 -19.45
N ARG A 48 -23.17 -22.87 -19.83
CA ARG A 48 -24.31 -23.55 -19.18
C ARG A 48 -24.38 -25.00 -19.64
N ARG A 49 -24.31 -25.93 -18.70
CA ARG A 49 -24.30 -27.37 -18.98
C ARG A 49 -25.62 -27.84 -19.57
N LYS A 50 -25.54 -28.63 -20.63
CA LYS A 50 -26.66 -29.29 -21.31
C LYS A 50 -26.39 -30.79 -21.40
N LYS A 51 -25.78 -31.22 -22.51
CA LYS A 51 -25.35 -32.59 -22.76
C LYS A 51 -23.85 -32.57 -22.92
N PHE A 52 -23.17 -33.60 -22.41
CA PHE A 52 -21.71 -33.69 -22.42
C PHE A 52 -21.08 -33.33 -23.78
N THR A 53 -21.60 -33.87 -24.89
CA THR A 53 -21.11 -33.57 -26.25
C THR A 53 -21.19 -32.08 -26.60
N ALA A 54 -22.27 -31.40 -26.23
CA ALA A 54 -22.45 -29.97 -26.51
C ALA A 54 -21.56 -29.12 -25.59
N ASP A 55 -21.43 -29.52 -24.33
CA ASP A 55 -20.61 -28.83 -23.34
C ASP A 55 -19.12 -28.86 -23.75
N VAL A 56 -18.62 -30.03 -24.15
CA VAL A 56 -17.23 -30.19 -24.60
C VAL A 56 -16.97 -29.50 -25.93
N SER A 57 -17.95 -29.47 -26.84
CA SER A 57 -17.82 -28.72 -28.10
C SER A 57 -17.74 -27.21 -27.87
N ALA A 58 -18.54 -26.68 -26.94
CA ALA A 58 -18.47 -25.27 -26.55
C ALA A 58 -17.17 -24.93 -25.82
N LEU A 59 -16.67 -25.87 -24.99
CA LEU A 59 -15.40 -25.73 -24.31
C LEU A 59 -14.24 -25.71 -25.31
N ALA A 60 -14.17 -26.68 -26.23
CA ALA A 60 -13.14 -26.75 -27.28
C ALA A 60 -13.07 -25.43 -28.07
N ALA A 61 -14.22 -24.89 -28.49
CA ALA A 61 -14.27 -23.63 -29.23
C ALA A 61 -13.73 -22.42 -28.44
N GLN A 62 -13.86 -22.41 -27.11
CA GLN A 62 -13.25 -21.37 -26.27
C GLN A 62 -11.74 -21.57 -26.13
N LEU A 63 -11.30 -22.82 -25.91
CA LEU A 63 -9.88 -23.15 -25.76
C LEU A 63 -9.08 -22.87 -27.04
N ASP A 64 -9.62 -23.23 -28.20
CA ASP A 64 -9.00 -22.96 -29.50
C ASP A 64 -8.85 -21.46 -29.75
N LYS A 65 -9.88 -20.68 -29.39
CA LYS A 65 -9.89 -19.22 -29.57
C LYS A 65 -8.78 -18.52 -28.77
N ASP A 66 -8.47 -19.04 -27.59
CA ASP A 66 -7.48 -18.46 -26.69
C ASP A 66 -6.09 -19.10 -26.82
N ASN A 67 -5.86 -19.94 -27.84
CA ASN A 67 -4.60 -20.65 -28.07
C ASN A 67 -4.11 -21.43 -26.83
N VAL A 68 -5.02 -22.18 -26.21
CA VAL A 68 -4.73 -22.91 -24.97
C VAL A 68 -3.87 -24.14 -25.28
N GLY A 69 -2.71 -24.23 -24.62
CA GLY A 69 -1.80 -25.37 -24.72
C GLY A 69 -2.04 -26.45 -23.67
N ALA A 70 -2.66 -26.11 -22.53
CA ALA A 70 -2.93 -27.07 -21.46
C ALA A 70 -4.11 -26.66 -20.55
N ILE A 71 -4.63 -27.62 -19.79
CA ILE A 71 -5.83 -27.44 -18.95
C ILE A 71 -5.55 -27.83 -17.49
N ILE A 72 -5.93 -26.97 -16.54
CA ILE A 72 -6.01 -27.30 -15.12
C ILE A 72 -7.47 -27.45 -14.71
N LEU A 73 -7.84 -28.60 -14.16
CA LEU A 73 -9.19 -28.91 -13.69
C LEU A 73 -9.24 -28.84 -12.17
N GLY A 74 -10.14 -28.01 -11.64
CA GLY A 74 -10.40 -28.00 -10.21
C GLY A 74 -10.97 -29.34 -9.72
N LEU A 75 -10.40 -29.87 -8.64
CA LEU A 75 -10.75 -31.15 -8.03
C LEU A 75 -11.25 -30.95 -6.59
N PRO A 76 -12.56 -31.15 -6.33
CA PRO A 76 -13.16 -30.96 -5.02
C PRO A 76 -12.91 -32.16 -4.09
N VAL A 77 -11.68 -32.29 -3.62
CA VAL A 77 -11.29 -33.25 -2.58
C VAL A 77 -11.75 -32.80 -1.19
N ASN A 78 -12.02 -33.75 -0.29
CA ASN A 78 -12.45 -33.47 1.09
C ASN A 78 -11.27 -33.02 1.94
N MET A 79 -11.52 -32.26 3.02
CA MET A 79 -10.47 -31.69 3.88
C MET A 79 -9.42 -32.70 4.39
N ASP A 80 -9.78 -33.97 4.56
CA ASP A 80 -8.88 -35.06 4.98
C ASP A 80 -8.06 -35.70 3.83
N GLY A 81 -8.24 -35.22 2.59
CA GLY A 81 -7.60 -35.75 1.39
C GLY A 81 -8.37 -36.85 0.68
N SER A 82 -9.51 -37.27 1.20
CA SER A 82 -10.35 -38.27 0.54
C SER A 82 -11.15 -37.69 -0.64
N GLU A 83 -11.41 -38.50 -1.66
CA GLU A 83 -12.22 -38.10 -2.82
C GLU A 83 -13.71 -38.44 -2.61
N GLY A 84 -14.56 -37.42 -2.58
CA GLY A 84 -16.01 -37.59 -2.57
C GLY A 84 -16.62 -37.82 -3.97
N PRO A 85 -17.95 -38.02 -4.07
CA PRO A 85 -18.65 -38.23 -5.35
C PRO A 85 -18.43 -37.10 -6.39
N ARG A 86 -18.18 -35.88 -5.93
CA ARG A 86 -17.88 -34.73 -6.80
C ARG A 86 -16.52 -34.86 -7.47
N ALA A 87 -15.47 -35.22 -6.73
CA ALA A 87 -14.14 -35.46 -7.29
C ALA A 87 -14.17 -36.57 -8.33
N GLN A 88 -14.89 -37.67 -8.05
CA GLN A 88 -15.10 -38.75 -9.00
C GLN A 88 -15.81 -38.29 -10.28
N SER A 89 -16.81 -37.42 -10.15
CA SER A 89 -17.52 -36.83 -11.30
C SER A 89 -16.60 -35.94 -12.16
N THR A 90 -15.76 -35.11 -11.52
CA THR A 90 -14.73 -34.30 -12.20
C THR A 90 -13.74 -35.18 -12.96
N ARG A 91 -13.19 -36.22 -12.32
CA ARG A 91 -12.27 -37.17 -13.00
C ARG A 91 -12.94 -37.90 -14.16
N ALA A 92 -14.21 -38.30 -14.01
CA ALA A 92 -14.97 -38.93 -15.08
C ALA A 92 -15.20 -37.97 -16.26
N PHE A 93 -15.50 -36.69 -15.99
CA PHE A 93 -15.62 -35.67 -17.02
C PHE A 93 -14.30 -35.47 -17.76
N ALA A 94 -13.19 -35.31 -17.03
CA ALA A 94 -11.85 -35.12 -17.60
C ALA A 94 -11.44 -36.28 -18.53
N ARG A 95 -11.65 -37.51 -18.08
CA ARG A 95 -11.38 -38.72 -18.89
C ARG A 95 -12.19 -38.75 -20.18
N ASN A 96 -13.48 -38.42 -20.12
CA ASN A 96 -14.32 -38.38 -21.31
C ASN A 96 -13.94 -37.19 -22.22
N MET A 97 -13.55 -36.05 -21.64
CA MET A 97 -13.14 -34.85 -22.36
C MET A 97 -11.85 -35.09 -23.15
N ALA A 98 -10.90 -35.84 -22.59
CA ALA A 98 -9.63 -36.18 -23.22
C ALA A 98 -9.77 -37.00 -24.51
N SER A 99 -10.95 -37.56 -24.80
CA SER A 99 -11.24 -38.22 -26.09
C SER A 99 -11.62 -37.24 -27.21
N ARG A 100 -11.88 -35.98 -26.88
CA ARG A 100 -12.38 -34.94 -27.80
C ARG A 100 -11.54 -33.67 -27.81
N ILE A 101 -10.86 -33.36 -26.71
CA ILE A 101 -9.91 -32.25 -26.58
C ILE A 101 -8.55 -32.87 -26.31
N ALA A 102 -7.65 -32.77 -27.28
CA ALA A 102 -6.32 -33.38 -27.23
C ALA A 102 -5.29 -32.46 -26.57
N LEU A 103 -5.64 -31.87 -25.43
CA LEU A 103 -4.74 -31.04 -24.62
C LEU A 103 -4.32 -31.79 -23.35
N PRO A 104 -3.06 -31.65 -22.90
CA PRO A 104 -2.62 -32.14 -21.60
C PRO A 104 -3.46 -31.50 -20.49
N HIS A 105 -3.74 -32.28 -19.44
CA HIS A 105 -4.51 -31.79 -18.30
C HIS A 105 -4.00 -32.33 -16.96
N ALA A 106 -4.12 -31.48 -15.93
CA ALA A 106 -3.83 -31.80 -14.54
C ALA A 106 -5.02 -31.43 -13.64
N PHE A 107 -5.00 -31.95 -12.41
CA PHE A 107 -6.00 -31.61 -11.40
C PHE A 107 -5.42 -30.69 -10.33
N TRP A 108 -6.18 -29.68 -9.95
CA TRP A 108 -5.87 -28.78 -8.86
C TRP A 108 -6.73 -29.07 -7.63
N ASP A 109 -6.10 -29.22 -6.48
CA ASP A 109 -6.78 -29.47 -5.21
C ASP A 109 -7.54 -28.23 -4.69
N GLU A 110 -8.88 -28.29 -4.68
CA GLU A 110 -9.72 -27.14 -4.33
C GLU A 110 -9.91 -26.89 -2.82
N ARG A 111 -9.32 -27.70 -1.93
CA ARG A 111 -9.58 -27.68 -0.46
C ARG A 111 -9.36 -26.31 0.21
N LEU A 112 -8.55 -25.46 -0.39
CA LEU A 112 -8.21 -24.13 0.14
C LEU A 112 -9.07 -22.98 -0.43
N SER A 113 -9.98 -23.23 -1.38
CA SER A 113 -10.64 -22.13 -2.12
C SER A 113 -12.02 -21.72 -1.61
N THR A 114 -12.83 -22.60 -1.00
CA THR A 114 -14.24 -22.28 -0.71
C THR A 114 -14.41 -21.30 0.46
N VAL A 115 -13.60 -21.41 1.52
CA VAL A 115 -13.65 -20.48 2.68
C VAL A 115 -13.01 -19.12 2.33
N ALA A 116 -12.00 -19.11 1.46
CA ALA A 116 -11.35 -17.90 0.98
C ALA A 116 -12.21 -17.13 -0.03
N ALA A 117 -12.89 -17.82 -0.94
CA ALA A 117 -13.79 -17.22 -1.93
C ALA A 117 -15.12 -16.74 -1.32
N GLU A 118 -15.72 -17.49 -0.38
CA GLU A 118 -16.91 -17.00 0.33
C GLU A 118 -16.60 -15.77 1.19
N ARG A 119 -15.44 -15.72 1.87
CA ARG A 119 -15.02 -14.54 2.64
C ARG A 119 -14.75 -13.33 1.75
N ALA A 120 -14.14 -13.51 0.59
CA ALA A 120 -13.92 -12.42 -0.38
C ALA A 120 -15.24 -11.86 -0.96
N LEU A 121 -16.29 -12.68 -1.06
CA LEU A 121 -17.60 -12.27 -1.61
C LEU A 121 -18.58 -11.73 -0.57
N ILE A 122 -18.36 -12.04 0.71
CA ILE A 122 -19.08 -11.41 1.84
C ILE A 122 -18.65 -9.94 2.00
N ASP A 123 -17.40 -9.61 1.69
CA ASP A 123 -16.85 -8.24 1.78
C ASP A 123 -17.41 -7.24 0.73
N GLN A 124 -18.23 -7.69 -0.23
CA GLN A 124 -18.74 -6.83 -1.33
C GLN A 124 -20.28 -6.60 -1.35
N ASP A 125 -21.00 -6.95 -0.28
CA ASP A 125 -22.42 -6.59 -0.06
C ASP A 125 -23.38 -6.89 -1.24
N MET A 126 -23.22 -8.07 -1.86
CA MET A 126 -24.03 -8.50 -3.01
C MET A 126 -25.15 -9.48 -2.61
N SER A 127 -26.35 -9.34 -3.22
CA SER A 127 -27.50 -10.22 -2.94
C SER A 127 -27.27 -11.67 -3.39
N ARG A 128 -27.83 -12.64 -2.66
CA ARG A 128 -27.60 -14.09 -2.79
C ARG A 128 -27.77 -14.63 -4.22
N LYS A 129 -28.65 -14.04 -5.04
CA LYS A 129 -28.94 -14.46 -6.42
C LYS A 129 -27.84 -14.07 -7.43
N LYS A 130 -27.20 -12.90 -7.25
CA LYS A 130 -26.06 -12.45 -8.07
C LYS A 130 -24.73 -13.09 -7.65
N ARG A 131 -24.69 -13.70 -6.46
CA ARG A 131 -23.51 -14.37 -5.89
C ARG A 131 -23.22 -15.70 -6.60
N GLY A 132 -24.27 -16.49 -6.89
CA GLY A 132 -24.13 -17.79 -7.56
C GLY A 132 -23.61 -17.72 -9.00
N GLU A 133 -23.89 -16.65 -9.75
CA GLU A 133 -23.47 -16.54 -11.17
C GLU A 133 -22.02 -16.06 -11.35
N ARG A 134 -21.39 -15.47 -10.31
CA ARG A 134 -20.03 -14.91 -10.37
C ARG A 134 -18.97 -15.78 -9.67
N ILE A 135 -19.39 -16.72 -8.82
CA ILE A 135 -18.50 -17.66 -8.12
C ILE A 135 -17.83 -18.61 -9.12
N ASP A 136 -18.57 -19.11 -10.11
CA ASP A 136 -18.10 -20.14 -11.03
C ASP A 136 -16.93 -19.67 -11.94
N SER A 137 -16.77 -18.37 -12.21
CA SER A 137 -15.64 -17.87 -13.03
C SER A 137 -14.42 -17.45 -12.22
N ALA A 138 -14.57 -17.22 -10.91
CA ALA A 138 -13.49 -16.73 -10.05
C ALA A 138 -12.58 -17.86 -9.56
N ALA A 139 -13.11 -19.07 -9.39
CA ALA A 139 -12.35 -20.26 -8.99
C ALA A 139 -11.25 -20.58 -10.01
N ALA A 140 -11.57 -20.54 -11.30
CA ALA A 140 -10.61 -20.80 -12.37
C ALA A 140 -9.45 -19.78 -12.39
N ALA A 141 -9.71 -18.49 -12.13
CA ALA A 141 -8.64 -17.49 -12.08
C ALA A 141 -7.71 -17.67 -10.87
N PHE A 142 -8.22 -18.26 -9.78
CA PHE A 142 -7.46 -18.54 -8.57
C PHE A 142 -6.49 -19.72 -8.74
N ILE A 143 -6.88 -20.71 -9.53
CA ILE A 143 -6.06 -21.90 -9.87
C ILE A 143 -4.79 -21.50 -10.64
N LEU A 144 -4.88 -20.51 -11.53
CA LEU A 144 -3.75 -20.08 -12.37
C LEU A 144 -2.75 -19.15 -11.67
N GLN A 145 -3.12 -18.50 -10.57
CA GLN A 145 -2.26 -17.52 -9.87
C GLN A 145 -1.38 -18.15 -8.78
N GLY A 146 -1.32 -19.49 -8.70
CA GLY A 146 -0.68 -20.24 -7.63
C GLY A 146 0.81 -20.56 -7.81
N GLU A 147 1.43 -20.32 -8.97
CA GLU A 147 2.69 -21.03 -9.31
C GLU A 147 3.91 -20.17 -9.72
N ASP A 148 3.80 -18.87 -10.01
CA ASP A 148 4.92 -18.10 -10.55
C ASP A 148 5.78 -17.37 -9.49
N ALA A 149 6.73 -18.07 -8.85
CA ALA A 149 7.80 -17.41 -8.11
C ALA A 149 9.08 -18.27 -7.92
N HIS A 150 9.68 -18.79 -9.00
CA HIS A 150 11.09 -19.18 -8.98
C HIS A 150 11.75 -18.92 -10.34
N ASP A 151 12.99 -18.43 -10.29
CA ASP A 151 13.95 -18.19 -11.37
C ASP A 151 13.77 -16.98 -12.28
N GLN A 152 14.55 -15.93 -12.00
CA GLN A 152 15.49 -15.29 -12.95
C GLN A 152 16.12 -14.03 -12.34
N GLU A 153 17.43 -14.08 -12.05
CA GLU A 153 18.32 -12.91 -12.22
C GLU A 153 19.80 -13.32 -12.10
N ARG A 154 20.47 -13.39 -13.26
CA ARG A 154 21.92 -13.39 -13.44
C ARG A 154 22.17 -12.83 -14.84
N VAL A 155 23.29 -12.11 -15.05
CA VAL A 155 23.75 -11.40 -16.30
C VAL A 155 23.26 -9.94 -16.30
N ASP A 156 24.05 -8.86 -16.25
CA ASP A 156 25.48 -8.62 -16.51
C ASP A 156 25.99 -7.34 -15.80
N ASP A 157 27.29 -7.34 -15.49
CA ASP A 157 28.10 -6.16 -15.18
C ASP A 157 29.36 -6.22 -16.05
N ALA A 158 29.64 -5.18 -16.85
CA ALA A 158 30.98 -4.87 -17.36
C ALA A 158 31.04 -3.57 -18.18
N ARG A 159 31.81 -2.61 -17.61
CA ARG A 159 32.85 -1.76 -18.24
C ARG A 159 32.47 -0.72 -19.30
N LEU A 160 32.99 0.49 -19.10
CA LEU A 160 33.86 1.19 -20.05
C LEU A 160 34.62 2.33 -19.34
N ASP A 161 35.95 2.17 -19.21
CA ASP A 161 36.94 3.26 -19.09
C ASP A 161 37.29 3.75 -20.51
N GLN A 162 37.68 5.03 -20.66
CA GLN A 162 39.00 5.46 -21.19
C GLN A 162 39.05 6.96 -21.63
N LYS A 163 39.85 7.74 -20.88
CA LYS A 163 40.92 8.75 -21.18
C LYS A 163 40.97 9.66 -22.45
N LEU A 164 41.84 10.69 -22.26
CA LEU A 164 42.58 11.63 -23.14
C LEU A 164 41.96 13.06 -23.20
N ASP A 165 42.68 14.19 -23.05
CA ASP A 165 44.12 14.52 -23.00
C ASP A 165 44.38 15.91 -22.36
N ASP A 166 45.62 16.13 -21.90
CA ASP A 166 46.29 17.41 -21.54
C ASP A 166 46.44 18.31 -22.81
N ASP A 167 46.75 19.61 -22.85
CA ASP A 167 47.73 20.44 -22.15
C ASP A 167 47.63 21.82 -22.84
N ILE A 168 47.67 22.99 -22.15
CA ILE A 168 48.36 24.22 -22.63
C ILE A 168 48.72 25.11 -21.43
N LEU A 169 50.03 25.35 -21.32
CA LEU A 169 50.76 26.26 -20.44
C LEU A 169 50.71 27.71 -20.95
N PHE A 170 50.59 28.74 -20.09
CA PHE A 170 51.26 30.03 -20.31
C PHE A 170 51.46 30.83 -19.01
N HIS A 171 52.61 31.52 -18.98
CA HIS A 171 53.30 32.20 -17.90
C HIS A 171 52.51 33.20 -17.05
N ALA A 172 52.80 33.23 -15.75
CA ALA A 172 52.54 34.35 -14.84
C ALA A 172 53.84 34.68 -14.08
N GLU A 173 54.40 35.86 -14.35
CA GLU A 173 55.26 36.60 -13.44
C GLU A 173 54.78 38.05 -13.46
N ASP A 174 54.86 38.67 -12.29
CA ASP A 174 54.52 40.05 -11.93
C ASP A 174 53.02 40.39 -11.80
N VAL A 175 52.56 40.43 -10.54
CA VAL A 175 51.96 41.60 -9.85
C VAL A 175 51.51 41.06 -8.47
N ALA A 176 52.42 41.11 -7.51
CA ALA A 176 52.08 41.02 -6.09
C ALA A 176 51.96 42.45 -5.55
N ILE A 177 51.14 42.60 -4.50
CA ILE A 177 50.86 43.83 -3.76
C ILE A 177 49.63 44.61 -4.30
N ASP A 178 48.48 43.95 -4.34
CA ASP A 178 47.17 44.58 -4.03
C ASP A 178 46.04 43.55 -3.70
N GLN A 179 46.38 42.26 -3.56
CA GLN A 179 45.39 41.16 -3.44
C GLN A 179 45.18 40.60 -2.03
N GLU A 180 45.88 41.05 -0.98
CA GLU A 180 45.73 40.41 0.35
C GLU A 180 44.36 40.63 0.99
N ASP A 181 43.72 41.79 0.78
CA ASP A 181 42.37 42.06 1.31
C ASP A 181 41.26 41.39 0.48
N GLU A 182 41.47 41.23 -0.84
CA GLU A 182 40.53 40.53 -1.74
C GLU A 182 40.65 39.00 -1.60
N VAL A 183 41.86 38.47 -1.40
CA VAL A 183 42.13 37.04 -1.14
C VAL A 183 41.69 36.61 0.25
N MET A 184 41.74 37.48 1.27
CA MET A 184 41.15 37.19 2.60
C MET A 184 39.61 37.19 2.58
N GLY A 185 38.99 38.05 1.76
CA GLY A 185 37.55 38.02 1.50
C GLY A 185 37.11 36.77 0.75
N LEU A 186 37.84 36.39 -0.30
CA LEU A 186 37.59 35.19 -1.11
C LEU A 186 37.87 33.90 -0.33
N ALA A 187 38.93 33.84 0.50
CA ALA A 187 39.19 32.70 1.38
C ALA A 187 38.14 32.58 2.50
N GLY A 188 37.58 33.70 2.96
CA GLY A 188 36.44 33.74 3.88
C GLY A 188 35.15 33.23 3.23
N GLU A 189 34.86 33.62 1.99
CA GLU A 189 33.71 33.14 1.22
C GLU A 189 33.85 31.66 0.82
N GLU A 190 35.04 31.20 0.44
CA GLU A 190 35.33 29.79 0.14
C GLU A 190 35.26 28.93 1.41
N ALA A 191 35.86 29.37 2.52
CA ALA A 191 35.74 28.66 3.80
C ALA A 191 34.30 28.63 4.32
N GLN A 192 33.52 29.69 4.08
CA GLN A 192 32.11 29.75 4.44
C GLN A 192 31.25 28.88 3.52
N ALA A 193 31.57 28.81 2.22
CA ALA A 193 30.95 27.90 1.26
C ALA A 193 31.26 26.44 1.60
N GLU A 194 32.51 26.11 1.96
CA GLU A 194 32.89 24.78 2.44
C GLU A 194 32.17 24.42 3.74
N ALA A 195 32.12 25.34 4.71
CA ALA A 195 31.38 25.14 5.95
C ALA A 195 29.88 24.91 5.68
N ASP A 196 29.27 25.68 4.78
CA ASP A 196 27.88 25.52 4.34
C ASP A 196 27.64 24.14 3.70
N VAL A 197 28.55 23.69 2.84
CA VAL A 197 28.48 22.36 2.21
C VAL A 197 28.57 21.25 3.26
N VAL A 198 29.50 21.36 4.21
CA VAL A 198 29.68 20.40 5.31
C VAL A 198 28.44 20.36 6.20
N ILE A 199 27.88 21.52 6.56
CA ILE A 199 26.67 21.63 7.38
C ILE A 199 25.48 21.00 6.63
N ARG A 200 25.29 21.32 5.35
CA ARG A 200 24.21 20.73 4.53
C ARG A 200 24.38 19.21 4.42
N ALA A 201 25.59 18.72 4.20
CA ALA A 201 25.88 17.29 4.15
C ALA A 201 25.56 16.60 5.49
N ALA A 202 25.94 17.22 6.61
CA ALA A 202 25.65 16.72 7.95
C ALA A 202 24.13 16.66 8.23
N ILE A 203 23.38 17.70 7.84
CA ILE A 203 21.91 17.72 7.97
C ILE A 203 21.29 16.61 7.11
N MET A 204 21.71 16.47 5.85
CA MET A 204 21.21 15.42 4.96
C MET A 204 21.51 14.02 5.48
N ALA A 205 22.72 13.79 6.00
CA ALA A 205 23.09 12.53 6.64
C ALA A 205 22.24 12.25 7.88
N ALA A 206 21.97 13.28 8.70
CA ALA A 206 21.13 13.15 9.88
C ALA A 206 19.68 12.80 9.52
N ILE A 207 19.08 13.48 8.53
CA ILE A 207 17.75 13.16 7.97
C ILE A 207 17.72 11.70 7.49
N PHE A 208 18.69 11.32 6.64
CA PHE A 208 18.77 9.98 6.09
C PHE A 208 18.84 8.92 7.19
N ALA A 209 19.71 9.10 8.18
CA ALA A 209 19.84 8.17 9.28
C ALA A 209 18.60 8.13 10.22
N SER A 210 17.80 9.20 10.30
CA SER A 210 16.52 9.17 11.03
C SER A 210 15.43 8.39 10.29
N ILE A 211 15.41 8.46 8.95
CA ILE A 211 14.38 7.78 8.14
C ILE A 211 14.79 6.36 7.72
N ALA A 212 16.09 6.04 7.70
CA ALA A 212 16.61 4.75 7.27
C ALA A 212 15.97 3.55 8.00
N PRO A 213 15.78 3.55 9.34
CA PRO A 213 15.11 2.45 10.03
C PRO A 213 13.69 2.18 9.52
N ILE A 214 12.97 3.24 9.12
CA ILE A 214 11.61 3.15 8.60
C ILE A 214 11.62 2.41 7.26
N PHE A 215 12.54 2.79 6.36
CA PHE A 215 12.71 2.10 5.07
C PHE A 215 13.22 0.68 5.23
N ILE A 216 14.14 0.42 6.15
CA ILE A 216 14.62 -0.93 6.47
C ILE A 216 13.45 -1.83 6.88
N LEU A 217 12.56 -1.36 7.75
CA LEU A 217 11.38 -2.12 8.17
C LEU A 217 10.38 -2.32 7.01
N ILE A 218 10.16 -1.31 6.18
CA ILE A 218 9.32 -1.45 4.99
C ILE A 218 9.90 -2.49 4.02
N PHE A 219 11.20 -2.43 3.71
CA PHE A 219 11.84 -3.40 2.83
C PHE A 219 11.89 -4.81 3.44
N ALA A 220 12.11 -4.90 4.76
CA ALA A 220 12.03 -6.16 5.49
C ALA A 220 10.62 -6.76 5.37
N GLY A 221 9.55 -5.97 5.54
CA GLY A 221 8.18 -6.45 5.34
C GLY A 221 7.92 -6.98 3.92
N ASN A 222 8.43 -6.29 2.90
CA ASN A 222 8.37 -6.74 1.52
C ASN A 222 9.15 -8.05 1.30
N GLY A 223 10.33 -8.19 1.91
CA GLY A 223 11.14 -9.41 1.86
C GLY A 223 10.48 -10.59 2.59
N LEU A 224 9.99 -10.38 3.81
CA LEU A 224 9.32 -11.39 4.61
C LEU A 224 8.08 -11.96 3.91
N LYS A 225 7.33 -11.13 3.17
CA LYS A 225 6.17 -11.59 2.39
C LYS A 225 6.55 -12.59 1.30
N ARG A 226 7.79 -12.58 0.79
CA ARG A 226 8.27 -13.53 -0.21
C ARG A 226 8.63 -14.89 0.40
N LEU A 227 8.74 -14.98 1.73
CA LEU A 227 9.03 -16.24 2.41
C LEU A 227 7.74 -17.05 2.58
N PRO A 228 7.76 -18.37 2.33
CA PRO A 228 6.58 -19.24 2.40
C PRO A 228 5.99 -19.34 3.83
N LEU A 229 6.78 -18.99 4.85
CA LEU A 229 6.35 -18.93 6.25
C LEU A 229 5.23 -17.89 6.48
N PHE A 230 5.23 -16.78 5.74
CA PHE A 230 4.32 -15.66 5.96
C PHE A 230 3.19 -15.63 4.91
N GLN A 231 2.22 -16.52 5.09
CA GLN A 231 1.06 -16.64 4.21
C GLN A 231 0.27 -15.32 4.09
N PRO A 232 -0.47 -15.09 2.99
CA PRO A 232 -1.26 -13.86 2.80
C PRO A 232 -2.23 -13.54 3.95
N ASP A 233 -2.78 -14.56 4.60
CA ASP A 233 -3.70 -14.40 5.74
C ASP A 233 -3.00 -13.91 7.01
N PHE A 234 -1.71 -14.20 7.19
CA PHE A 234 -0.92 -13.62 8.28
C PHE A 234 -0.92 -12.09 8.19
N TRP A 235 -0.62 -11.54 7.00
CA TRP A 235 -0.58 -10.10 6.78
C TRP A 235 -1.95 -9.44 6.98
N ARG A 236 -3.03 -10.10 6.52
CA ARG A 236 -4.41 -9.63 6.80
C ARG A 236 -4.74 -9.65 8.29
N GLY A 237 -4.29 -10.68 9.01
CA GLY A 237 -4.42 -10.79 10.46
C GLY A 237 -3.67 -9.68 11.18
N LEU A 238 -2.42 -9.43 10.77
CA LEU A 238 -1.57 -8.36 11.30
C LEU A 238 -2.20 -6.98 11.06
N ASP A 239 -2.74 -6.73 9.86
CA ASP A 239 -3.46 -5.49 9.55
C ASP A 239 -4.70 -5.30 10.45
N ARG A 240 -5.48 -6.37 10.68
CA ARG A 240 -6.65 -6.33 11.58
C ARG A 240 -6.24 -6.06 13.03
N MET A 241 -5.21 -6.75 13.52
CA MET A 241 -4.65 -6.50 14.85
C MET A 241 -4.15 -5.06 14.98
N GLY A 242 -3.46 -4.57 13.94
CA GLY A 242 -3.07 -3.18 13.76
C GLY A 242 -4.25 -2.23 13.97
N PHE A 243 -5.29 -2.40 13.15
CA PHE A 243 -6.43 -1.50 13.12
C PHE A 243 -7.30 -1.53 14.38
N TYR A 244 -7.56 -2.70 14.96
CA TYR A 244 -8.49 -2.83 16.09
C TYR A 244 -7.83 -2.69 17.47
N VAL A 245 -6.51 -2.91 17.58
CA VAL A 245 -5.83 -2.94 18.88
C VAL A 245 -4.63 -2.00 18.88
N LEU A 246 -3.65 -2.23 18.01
CA LEU A 246 -2.34 -1.58 18.12
C LEU A 246 -2.41 -0.07 17.86
N TYR A 247 -3.00 0.35 16.74
CA TYR A 247 -3.10 1.77 16.38
C TYR A 247 -4.02 2.56 17.33
N PRO A 248 -5.21 2.05 17.74
CA PRO A 248 -6.01 2.73 18.77
C PRO A 248 -5.25 2.95 20.08
N VAL A 249 -4.51 1.93 20.55
CA VAL A 249 -3.71 2.04 21.79
C VAL A 249 -2.53 2.99 21.61
N LEU A 250 -1.88 2.99 20.45
CA LEU A 250 -0.84 3.96 20.12
C LEU A 250 -1.37 5.40 20.16
N LEU A 251 -2.51 5.67 19.54
CA LEU A 251 -3.14 6.99 19.59
C LEU A 251 -3.55 7.38 21.02
N PHE A 252 -4.13 6.42 21.75
CA PHE A 252 -4.52 6.62 23.14
C PHE A 252 -3.33 7.04 24.01
N THR A 253 -2.26 6.26 23.98
CA THR A 253 -1.06 6.51 24.79
C THR A 253 -0.35 7.80 24.39
N THR A 254 -0.36 8.14 23.10
CA THR A 254 0.19 9.41 22.58
C THR A 254 -0.56 10.60 23.17
N ILE A 255 -1.90 10.56 23.19
CA ILE A 255 -2.73 11.68 23.64
C ILE A 255 -2.74 11.80 25.17
N VAL A 256 -2.79 10.69 25.91
CA VAL A 256 -2.75 10.74 27.38
C VAL A 256 -1.40 11.28 27.87
N ARG A 257 -0.29 10.97 27.19
CA ARG A 257 1.05 11.43 27.56
C ARG A 257 1.46 12.78 27.00
N ALA A 258 0.79 13.29 25.96
CA ALA A 258 1.18 14.57 25.37
C ALA A 258 1.23 15.62 26.48
N ASP A 259 2.29 16.38 26.65
CA ASP A 259 2.25 17.50 27.60
C ASP A 259 1.59 18.69 26.92
N PHE A 260 0.51 19.22 27.51
CA PHE A 260 -0.15 20.43 27.02
C PHE A 260 0.11 21.63 27.93
N SER A 261 0.84 21.44 29.03
CA SER A 261 1.21 22.53 29.93
C SER A 261 2.22 23.43 29.22
N GLY A 262 1.88 24.72 29.10
CA GLY A 262 2.70 25.71 28.36
C GLY A 262 2.35 25.90 26.89
N LEU A 263 1.38 25.16 26.34
CA LEU A 263 0.96 25.35 24.96
C LEU A 263 -0.10 26.45 24.85
N SER A 264 0.26 27.58 24.24
CA SER A 264 -0.74 28.26 23.45
C SER A 264 -1.12 27.30 22.30
N LEU A 265 -2.41 27.08 22.05
CA LEU A 265 -2.86 26.64 20.73
C LEU A 265 -2.57 27.80 19.78
N GLY A 266 -1.28 27.97 19.50
CA GLY A 266 -0.75 29.13 18.84
C GLY A 266 -1.16 29.13 17.38
N THR A 267 -0.83 30.23 16.72
CA THR A 267 -1.04 30.43 15.29
C THR A 267 -0.58 29.23 14.46
N ALA A 268 0.50 28.55 14.86
CA ALA A 268 1.01 27.36 14.18
C ALA A 268 0.05 26.16 14.17
N MET A 269 -0.65 25.86 15.27
CA MET A 269 -1.65 24.78 15.30
C MET A 269 -2.88 25.13 14.46
N PHE A 270 -3.28 26.40 14.46
CA PHE A 270 -4.35 26.88 13.60
C PHE A 270 -3.97 26.76 12.12
N VAL A 271 -2.78 27.20 11.74
CA VAL A 271 -2.25 27.09 10.37
C VAL A 271 -2.20 25.63 9.93
N LEU A 272 -1.69 24.74 10.78
CA LEU A 272 -1.63 23.31 10.52
C LEU A 272 -3.03 22.73 10.25
N LEU A 273 -4.00 23.02 11.12
CA LEU A 273 -5.37 22.54 10.98
C LEU A 273 -6.03 23.10 9.71
N ALA A 274 -5.89 24.41 9.47
CA ALA A 274 -6.41 25.09 8.30
C ALA A 274 -5.83 24.50 7.01
N ALA A 275 -4.51 24.30 6.95
CA ALA A 275 -3.84 23.72 5.78
C ALA A 275 -4.34 22.30 5.47
N VAL A 276 -4.46 21.45 6.49
CA VAL A 276 -4.99 20.07 6.33
C VAL A 276 -6.45 20.09 5.91
N THR A 277 -7.27 20.97 6.49
CA THR A 277 -8.68 21.14 6.12
C THR A 277 -8.84 21.61 4.67
N VAL A 278 -8.10 22.63 4.27
CA VAL A 278 -8.10 23.14 2.89
C VAL A 278 -7.63 22.06 1.92
N LEU A 279 -6.56 21.32 2.25
CA LEU A 279 -6.11 20.19 1.43
C LEU A 279 -7.20 19.12 1.30
N GLY A 280 -7.95 18.82 2.36
CA GLY A 280 -9.09 17.91 2.32
C GLY A 280 -10.18 18.39 1.35
N PHE A 281 -10.52 19.68 1.38
CA PHE A 281 -11.48 20.25 0.43
C PHE A 281 -10.96 20.23 -1.01
N LEU A 282 -9.70 20.56 -1.23
CA LEU A 282 -9.06 20.48 -2.55
C LEU A 282 -9.05 19.04 -3.07
N ALA A 283 -8.70 18.09 -2.21
CA ALA A 283 -8.75 16.67 -2.53
C ALA A 283 -10.16 16.30 -2.94
N LEU A 284 -11.22 16.63 -2.16
CA LEU A 284 -12.62 16.38 -2.53
C LEU A 284 -13.05 17.04 -3.84
N ALA A 285 -12.64 18.28 -4.07
CA ALA A 285 -12.95 19.04 -5.28
C ALA A 285 -12.32 18.41 -6.53
N LEU A 286 -11.29 17.58 -6.38
CA LEU A 286 -10.63 16.87 -7.47
C LEU A 286 -11.45 15.66 -7.99
N TRP A 287 -12.47 15.22 -7.23
CA TRP A 287 -13.30 14.07 -7.60
C TRP A 287 -13.88 14.12 -9.02
N PRO A 288 -14.57 15.20 -9.44
CA PRO A 288 -15.22 15.23 -10.74
C PRO A 288 -14.21 15.11 -11.89
N LEU A 289 -13.03 15.68 -11.73
CA LEU A 289 -11.96 15.62 -12.72
C LEU A 289 -11.38 14.20 -12.82
N LEU A 290 -11.05 13.59 -11.70
CA LEU A 290 -10.48 12.25 -11.67
C LEU A 290 -11.49 11.17 -12.10
N ARG A 291 -12.77 11.36 -11.79
CA ARG A 291 -13.84 10.51 -12.31
C ARG A 291 -13.90 10.54 -13.84
N ARG A 292 -13.71 11.70 -14.48
CA ARG A 292 -13.68 11.82 -15.94
C ARG A 292 -12.50 11.06 -16.55
N GLN A 293 -11.39 10.94 -15.81
CA GLN A 293 -10.23 10.13 -16.18
C GLN A 293 -10.42 8.62 -15.89
N GLY A 294 -11.63 8.19 -15.53
CA GLY A 294 -11.97 6.77 -15.35
C GLY A 294 -11.73 6.22 -13.94
N LEU A 295 -11.41 7.05 -12.94
CA LEU A 295 -11.19 6.55 -11.57
C LEU A 295 -12.50 6.08 -10.93
N SER A 296 -12.45 4.87 -10.35
CA SER A 296 -13.55 4.28 -9.60
C SER A 296 -13.75 4.98 -8.24
N ARG A 297 -14.96 4.91 -7.68
CA ARG A 297 -15.24 5.49 -6.35
C ARG A 297 -14.38 4.87 -5.23
N PRO A 298 -14.19 3.53 -5.15
CA PRO A 298 -13.30 2.94 -4.15
C PRO A 298 -11.84 3.33 -4.34
N THR A 299 -11.34 3.41 -5.58
CA THR A 299 -9.97 3.88 -5.82
C THR A 299 -9.80 5.33 -5.36
N TYR A 300 -10.80 6.16 -5.60
CA TYR A 300 -10.76 7.56 -5.20
C TYR A 300 -10.79 7.75 -3.68
N SER A 301 -11.49 6.91 -2.92
CA SER A 301 -11.41 6.99 -1.46
C SER A 301 -9.98 6.72 -0.95
N SER A 302 -9.21 5.87 -1.62
CA SER A 302 -7.78 5.68 -1.35
C SER A 302 -6.93 6.88 -1.76
N VAL A 303 -7.23 7.54 -2.89
CA VAL A 303 -6.57 8.79 -3.30
C VAL A 303 -6.76 9.88 -2.25
N PHE A 304 -8.00 10.10 -1.80
CA PHE A 304 -8.30 11.08 -0.76
C PHE A 304 -7.52 10.78 0.52
N GLN A 305 -7.56 9.53 0.99
CA GLN A 305 -6.84 9.09 2.19
C GLN A 305 -5.33 9.34 2.09
N ALA A 306 -4.71 9.00 0.96
CA ALA A 306 -3.28 9.21 0.77
C ALA A 306 -2.89 10.70 0.67
N SER A 307 -3.82 11.56 0.26
CA SER A 307 -3.59 13.00 0.18
C SER A 307 -3.56 13.65 1.57
N ILE A 308 -4.50 13.26 2.45
CA ILE A 308 -4.70 13.94 3.74
C ILE A 308 -4.05 13.23 4.93
N ARG A 309 -3.78 11.93 4.84
CA ARG A 309 -3.19 11.17 5.95
C ARG A 309 -1.81 11.73 6.25
N TRP A 310 -1.43 11.64 7.52
CA TRP A 310 -0.19 12.23 8.00
C TRP A 310 0.67 11.19 8.72
N ASN A 311 1.98 11.22 8.43
CA ASN A 311 2.96 10.32 9.01
C ASN A 311 3.81 11.06 10.04
N GLY A 312 3.21 11.29 11.21
CA GLY A 312 3.86 12.02 12.31
C GLY A 312 5.12 11.33 12.85
N PHE A 313 5.31 10.03 12.64
CA PHE A 313 6.50 9.31 13.13
C PHE A 313 7.76 9.67 12.36
N ILE A 314 7.68 9.86 11.04
CA ILE A 314 8.79 10.38 10.24
C ILE A 314 9.13 11.80 10.71
N ALA A 315 8.11 12.64 10.89
CA ALA A 315 8.31 14.01 11.35
C ALA A 315 8.98 14.03 12.73
N LEU A 316 8.51 13.20 13.66
CA LEU A 316 9.02 13.15 15.03
C LEU A 316 10.47 12.65 15.07
N ALA A 317 10.81 11.59 14.33
CA ALA A 317 12.17 11.06 14.27
C ALA A 317 13.19 12.04 13.64
N VAL A 318 12.72 12.88 12.72
CA VAL A 318 13.53 13.98 12.15
C VAL A 318 13.62 15.13 13.16
N ALA A 319 12.52 15.47 13.83
CA ALA A 319 12.43 16.52 14.84
C ALA A 319 13.39 16.27 16.01
N GLU A 320 13.37 15.08 16.59
CA GLU A 320 14.21 14.67 17.72
C GLU A 320 15.72 14.76 17.44
N LYS A 321 16.12 14.69 16.16
CA LYS A 321 17.53 14.64 15.75
C LYS A 321 18.07 15.97 15.25
N LEU A 322 17.25 16.77 14.57
CA LEU A 322 17.69 17.99 13.89
C LEU A 322 17.30 19.27 14.61
N PHE A 323 16.28 19.21 15.46
CA PHE A 323 15.72 20.39 16.08
C PHE A 323 15.92 20.34 17.59
N PRO A 324 15.87 21.51 18.25
CA PRO A 324 15.79 21.59 19.70
C PRO A 324 14.62 20.77 20.26
N PRO A 325 14.63 20.41 21.55
CA PRO A 325 13.57 19.59 22.18
C PRO A 325 12.15 20.11 21.95
N GLU A 326 12.00 21.43 21.81
CA GLU A 326 10.74 22.11 21.52
C GLU A 326 10.18 21.70 20.14
N GLY A 327 11.02 21.40 19.16
CA GLY A 327 10.60 20.93 17.84
C GLY A 327 9.93 19.55 17.89
N ALA A 328 10.49 18.62 18.67
CA ALA A 328 9.87 17.31 18.89
C ALA A 328 8.53 17.43 19.64
N ALA A 329 8.47 18.31 20.64
CA ALA A 329 7.23 18.61 21.35
C ALA A 329 6.16 19.20 20.42
N MET A 330 6.54 20.12 19.53
CA MET A 330 5.66 20.73 18.54
C MET A 330 5.10 19.70 17.54
N VAL A 331 5.95 18.78 17.06
CA VAL A 331 5.49 17.69 16.18
C VAL A 331 4.57 16.71 16.90
N ALA A 332 4.87 16.36 18.16
CA ALA A 332 3.99 15.52 18.98
C ALA A 332 2.63 16.18 19.23
N LEU A 333 2.61 17.50 19.44
CA LEU A 333 1.38 18.28 19.54
C LEU A 333 0.61 18.28 18.21
N ALA A 334 1.29 18.53 17.09
CA ALA A 334 0.71 18.45 15.75
C ALA A 334 0.01 17.10 15.55
N MET A 335 0.60 16.00 16.02
CA MET A 335 0.01 14.64 16.00
C MET A 335 -1.31 14.61 16.74
N ALA A 336 -1.33 15.06 18.00
CA ALA A 336 -2.57 15.07 18.76
C ALA A 336 -3.68 15.89 18.07
N VAL A 337 -3.35 17.04 17.48
CA VAL A 337 -4.32 17.97 16.88
C VAL A 337 -4.86 17.48 15.54
N VAL A 338 -4.01 16.99 14.62
CA VAL A 338 -4.45 16.65 13.25
C VAL A 338 -4.94 15.22 13.08
N ILE A 339 -4.57 14.30 13.97
CA ILE A 339 -4.93 12.88 13.82
C ILE A 339 -6.45 12.68 13.86
N ILE A 340 -7.16 13.37 14.76
CA ILE A 340 -8.62 13.20 14.90
C ILE A 340 -9.34 13.71 13.66
N PRO A 341 -9.15 14.98 13.22
CA PRO A 341 -9.82 15.48 12.02
C PRO A 341 -9.52 14.65 10.78
N ILE A 342 -8.27 14.22 10.59
CA ILE A 342 -7.86 13.38 9.46
C ILE A 342 -8.57 12.02 9.50
N ASN A 343 -8.63 11.36 10.66
CA ASN A 343 -9.29 10.07 10.80
C ASN A 343 -10.81 10.18 10.57
N VAL A 344 -11.44 11.21 11.12
CA VAL A 344 -12.88 11.48 10.89
C VAL A 344 -13.15 11.74 9.41
N ALA A 345 -12.36 12.60 8.75
CA ALA A 345 -12.50 12.89 7.33
C ALA A 345 -12.29 11.63 6.47
N THR A 346 -11.24 10.86 6.76
CA THR A 346 -10.92 9.59 6.10
C THR A 346 -12.09 8.62 6.17
N VAL A 347 -12.60 8.33 7.37
CA VAL A 347 -13.69 7.35 7.56
C VAL A 347 -14.96 7.85 6.88
N SER A 348 -15.24 9.14 6.96
CA SER A 348 -16.40 9.76 6.32
C SER A 348 -16.35 9.61 4.80
N VAL A 349 -15.22 9.91 4.18
CA VAL A 349 -15.04 9.80 2.73
C VAL A 349 -15.05 8.34 2.29
N VAL A 350 -14.38 7.44 3.02
CA VAL A 350 -14.44 6.00 2.73
C VAL A 350 -15.87 5.50 2.78
N ALA A 351 -16.61 5.79 3.85
CA ALA A 351 -18.01 5.41 3.97
C ALA A 351 -18.87 5.98 2.83
N TRP A 352 -18.62 7.21 2.40
CA TRP A 352 -19.38 7.85 1.33
C TRP A 352 -19.09 7.28 -0.07
N PHE A 353 -17.83 6.97 -0.36
CA PHE A 353 -17.39 6.55 -1.68
C PHE A 353 -17.50 5.03 -1.91
N THR A 354 -17.40 4.23 -0.85
CA THR A 354 -17.51 2.76 -0.92
C THR A 354 -18.94 2.25 -0.83
N ASN A 355 -19.85 2.96 -0.14
CA ASN A 355 -21.25 2.55 -0.05
C ASN A 355 -21.99 2.83 -1.36
N ALA A 356 -22.77 1.85 -1.83
CA ALA A 356 -23.61 2.00 -3.02
C ALA A 356 -24.72 3.06 -2.86
N LYS A 357 -25.23 3.24 -1.62
CA LYS A 357 -26.19 4.28 -1.23
C LYS A 357 -25.64 5.03 -0.02
N PRO A 358 -24.89 6.13 -0.22
CA PRO A 358 -24.37 6.91 0.89
C PRO A 358 -25.51 7.53 1.70
N SER A 359 -25.46 7.40 3.03
CA SER A 359 -26.38 8.07 3.95
C SER A 359 -25.61 8.71 5.10
N LEU A 360 -26.07 9.87 5.54
CA LEU A 360 -25.43 10.61 6.64
C LEU A 360 -25.44 9.80 7.93
N GLY A 361 -26.59 9.19 8.28
CA GLY A 361 -26.70 8.35 9.49
C GLY A 361 -25.76 7.13 9.49
N ALA A 362 -25.64 6.42 8.36
CA ALA A 362 -24.71 5.30 8.27
C ALA A 362 -23.25 5.74 8.32
N THR A 363 -22.94 6.92 7.77
CA THR A 363 -21.60 7.51 7.82
C THR A 363 -21.23 7.89 9.25
N LEU A 364 -22.11 8.63 9.95
CA LEU A 364 -21.92 9.00 11.35
C LEU A 364 -21.74 7.76 12.25
N ARG A 365 -22.54 6.71 12.02
CA ARG A 365 -22.37 5.44 12.75
C ARG A 365 -21.00 4.82 12.50
N LYS A 366 -20.55 4.74 11.24
CA LYS A 366 -19.23 4.19 10.88
C LYS A 366 -18.07 4.99 11.49
N VAL A 367 -18.19 6.31 11.57
CA VAL A 367 -17.25 7.20 12.25
C VAL A 367 -17.25 6.92 13.76
N ALA A 368 -18.43 6.86 14.39
CA ALA A 368 -18.57 6.64 15.83
C ALA A 368 -18.03 5.28 16.30
N VAL A 369 -18.17 4.22 15.50
CA VAL A 369 -17.66 2.87 15.83
C VAL A 369 -16.23 2.61 15.34
N ASN A 370 -15.55 3.61 14.77
CA ASN A 370 -14.18 3.43 14.29
C ASN A 370 -13.20 3.28 15.47
N PRO A 371 -12.40 2.20 15.54
CA PRO A 371 -11.49 1.95 16.68
C PRO A 371 -10.49 3.08 16.95
N LEU A 372 -9.98 3.75 15.91
CA LEU A 372 -9.03 4.87 16.06
C LEU A 372 -9.69 6.08 16.70
N ILE A 373 -10.94 6.36 16.31
CA ILE A 373 -11.74 7.46 16.85
C ILE A 373 -12.13 7.16 18.29
N VAL A 374 -12.58 5.93 18.57
CA VAL A 374 -12.90 5.48 19.93
C VAL A 374 -11.68 5.55 20.84
N GLY A 375 -10.53 5.01 20.41
CA GLY A 375 -9.28 5.06 21.19
C GLY A 375 -8.85 6.50 21.51
N THR A 376 -9.00 7.41 20.55
CA THR A 376 -8.72 8.83 20.78
C THR A 376 -9.73 9.48 21.75
N ALA A 377 -11.02 9.24 21.56
CA ALA A 377 -12.06 9.78 22.45
C ALA A 377 -11.87 9.30 23.90
N LEU A 378 -11.54 8.02 24.10
CA LEU A 378 -11.19 7.47 25.40
C LEU A 378 -9.96 8.14 26.01
N ALA A 379 -8.96 8.48 25.20
CA ALA A 379 -7.76 9.18 25.67
C ALA A 379 -8.09 10.57 26.23
N ILE A 380 -8.94 11.32 25.52
CA ILE A 380 -9.42 12.63 25.96
C ILE A 380 -10.20 12.47 27.27
N ILE A 381 -11.12 11.50 27.34
CA ILE A 381 -11.89 11.24 28.57
C ILE A 381 -10.96 10.95 29.74
N VAL A 382 -10.01 10.02 29.57
CA VAL A 382 -9.05 9.64 30.63
C VAL A 382 -8.22 10.83 31.07
N ARG A 383 -7.86 11.71 30.15
CA ARG A 383 -7.08 12.91 30.47
C ARG A 383 -7.87 13.98 31.22
N LEU A 384 -9.18 14.04 31.01
CA LEU A 384 -10.08 14.92 31.76
C LEU A 384 -10.41 14.37 33.15
N LEU A 385 -10.08 13.10 33.44
CA LEU A 385 -10.24 12.55 34.78
C LEU A 385 -9.22 13.19 35.75
N PRO A 386 -9.62 13.43 37.01
CA PRO A 386 -8.75 14.06 38.00
C PRO A 386 -7.63 13.14 38.50
N PHE A 387 -7.65 11.85 38.15
CA PHE A 387 -6.66 10.86 38.57
C PHE A 387 -5.92 10.27 37.38
N PRO A 388 -4.59 10.11 37.46
CA PRO A 388 -3.82 9.45 36.42
C PRO A 388 -4.16 7.96 36.35
N LEU A 389 -3.94 7.35 35.19
CA LEU A 389 -3.97 5.89 35.08
C LEU A 389 -2.88 5.26 35.95
N PRO A 390 -3.15 4.10 36.58
CA PRO A 390 -2.13 3.35 37.30
C PRO A 390 -0.91 3.05 36.41
N GLY A 391 0.30 3.25 36.93
CA GLY A 391 1.57 3.06 36.21
C GLY A 391 1.65 1.75 35.41
N PRO A 392 1.36 0.58 36.01
CA PRO A 392 1.42 -0.69 35.29
C PRO A 392 0.47 -0.78 34.09
N ILE A 393 -0.71 -0.14 34.16
CA ILE A 393 -1.65 -0.10 33.03
C ILE A 393 -1.08 0.77 31.91
N MET A 394 -0.53 1.94 32.27
CA MET A 394 0.09 2.84 31.30
C MET A 394 1.30 2.17 30.61
N ASP A 395 2.13 1.44 31.34
CA ASP A 395 3.29 0.75 30.80
C ASP A 395 2.87 -0.39 29.86
N ALA A 396 1.85 -1.17 30.23
CA ALA A 396 1.29 -2.20 29.35
C ALA A 396 0.75 -1.61 28.04
N LEU A 397 -0.01 -0.52 28.12
CA LEU A 397 -0.51 0.19 26.94
C LEU A 397 0.65 0.73 26.11
N HIS A 398 1.72 1.21 26.74
CA HIS A 398 2.93 1.69 26.05
C HIS A 398 3.63 0.61 25.25
N LEU A 399 3.79 -0.58 25.84
CA LEU A 399 4.39 -1.73 25.13
C LEU A 399 3.58 -2.09 23.87
N VAL A 400 2.26 -2.12 23.99
CA VAL A 400 1.36 -2.38 22.85
C VAL A 400 1.47 -1.28 21.79
N GLY A 401 1.46 -0.01 22.20
CA GLY A 401 1.58 1.14 21.31
C GLY A 401 2.90 1.16 20.54
N ARG A 402 4.03 0.91 21.22
CA ARG A 402 5.36 0.86 20.56
C ARG A 402 5.46 -0.24 19.53
N ALA A 403 4.84 -1.40 19.80
CA ALA A 403 4.82 -2.51 18.85
C ALA A 403 4.05 -2.18 17.56
N ALA A 404 3.06 -1.28 17.64
CA ALA A 404 2.25 -0.82 16.49
C ALA A 404 3.10 -0.19 15.37
N LEU A 405 4.18 0.53 15.72
CA LEU A 405 5.04 1.22 14.75
C LEU A 405 5.77 0.22 13.86
N GLY A 406 6.50 -0.72 14.47
CA GLY A 406 7.26 -1.73 13.76
C GLY A 406 6.35 -2.65 12.94
N MET A 407 5.28 -3.17 13.56
CA MET A 407 4.32 -4.04 12.88
C MET A 407 3.61 -3.34 11.72
N GLY A 408 3.24 -2.07 11.88
CA GLY A 408 2.60 -1.30 10.82
C GLY A 408 3.51 -1.06 9.62
N LEU A 409 4.79 -0.75 9.85
CA LEU A 409 5.78 -0.57 8.79
C LEU A 409 6.08 -1.86 8.03
N LEU A 410 6.18 -3.00 8.74
CA LEU A 410 6.30 -4.32 8.10
C LEU A 410 5.07 -4.64 7.24
N ALA A 411 3.86 -4.39 7.75
CA ALA A 411 2.62 -4.63 7.00
C ALA A 411 2.49 -3.72 5.76
N ILE A 412 2.92 -2.45 5.86
CA ILE A 412 3.02 -1.53 4.71
C ILE A 412 4.00 -2.09 3.68
N GLY A 413 5.16 -2.56 4.12
CA GLY A 413 6.17 -3.22 3.28
C GLY A 413 5.63 -4.42 2.51
N ALA A 414 4.97 -5.34 3.20
CA ALA A 414 4.29 -6.47 2.60
C ALA A 414 3.17 -6.04 1.62
N GLY A 415 2.61 -4.84 1.80
CA GLY A 415 1.62 -4.25 0.90
C GLY A 415 2.18 -3.75 -0.44
N LEU A 416 3.49 -3.56 -0.57
CA LEU A 416 4.11 -3.04 -1.79
C LEU A 416 3.95 -4.03 -2.96
N LYS A 417 3.56 -3.49 -4.12
CA LYS A 417 3.46 -4.23 -5.39
C LYS A 417 4.55 -3.71 -6.33
N GLY A 418 5.37 -4.59 -6.89
CA GLY A 418 6.53 -4.23 -7.73
C GLY A 418 6.21 -3.77 -9.16
N ASN A 419 4.94 -3.53 -9.50
CA ASN A 419 4.57 -3.20 -10.87
C ASN A 419 4.76 -1.70 -11.15
N VAL A 420 5.79 -1.34 -11.91
CA VAL A 420 6.16 0.04 -12.28
C VAL A 420 5.01 0.78 -12.99
N ARG A 421 4.09 0.06 -13.68
CA ARG A 421 2.91 0.64 -14.34
C ARG A 421 1.88 1.20 -13.34
N MET A 422 1.92 0.81 -12.06
CA MET A 422 1.11 1.44 -11.01
C MET A 422 1.62 2.83 -10.61
N LEU A 423 2.87 3.19 -10.91
CA LEU A 423 3.47 4.48 -10.50
C LEU A 423 3.07 5.67 -11.38
N THR A 424 2.44 5.41 -12.53
CA THR A 424 2.13 6.45 -13.54
C THR A 424 0.65 6.83 -13.62
N GLY A 425 -0.21 6.21 -12.81
CA GLY A 425 -1.65 6.50 -12.81
C GLY A 425 -2.02 7.72 -11.97
N TRP A 426 -3.13 8.39 -12.33
CA TRP A 426 -3.70 9.49 -11.53
C TRP A 426 -4.01 9.10 -10.08
N ALA A 427 -4.21 7.80 -9.81
CA ALA A 427 -4.40 7.29 -8.46
C ALA A 427 -3.15 7.45 -7.57
N VAL A 428 -1.96 7.62 -8.16
CA VAL A 428 -0.69 7.84 -7.44
C VAL A 428 -0.23 9.30 -7.60
N ILE A 429 -0.29 9.84 -8.82
CA ILE A 429 0.21 11.19 -9.10
C ILE A 429 -0.57 12.25 -8.31
N ALA A 430 -1.90 12.23 -8.36
CA ALA A 430 -2.71 13.24 -7.69
C ALA A 430 -2.45 13.35 -6.17
N PRO A 431 -2.48 12.26 -5.39
CA PRO A 431 -2.19 12.33 -3.96
C PRO A 431 -0.73 12.70 -3.68
N SER A 432 0.24 12.25 -4.48
CA SER A 432 1.63 12.66 -4.33
C SER A 432 1.82 14.16 -4.55
N VAL A 433 1.20 14.75 -5.58
CA VAL A 433 1.26 16.20 -5.83
C VAL A 433 0.56 16.97 -4.71
N LEU A 434 -0.63 16.54 -4.30
CA LEU A 434 -1.35 17.16 -3.19
C LEU A 434 -0.53 17.13 -1.90
N LYS A 435 0.09 15.99 -1.58
CA LYS A 435 0.82 15.81 -0.32
C LYS A 435 2.21 16.44 -0.32
N LEU A 436 2.99 16.27 -1.38
CA LEU A 436 4.42 16.61 -1.39
C LEU A 436 4.71 17.97 -2.04
N ALA A 437 3.75 18.56 -2.75
CA ALA A 437 3.89 19.89 -3.34
C ALA A 437 2.86 20.88 -2.78
N VAL A 438 1.56 20.56 -2.89
CA VAL A 438 0.49 21.50 -2.51
C VAL A 438 0.47 21.75 -1.01
N LEU A 439 0.55 20.72 -0.18
CA LEU A 439 0.51 20.87 1.28
C LEU A 439 1.69 21.70 1.83
N PRO A 440 2.97 21.48 1.44
CA PRO A 440 4.07 22.34 1.83
C PRO A 440 3.87 23.80 1.43
N VAL A 441 3.50 24.07 0.18
CA VAL A 441 3.27 25.45 -0.30
C VAL A 441 2.13 26.11 0.48
N LEU A 442 1.04 25.38 0.70
CA LEU A 442 -0.12 25.87 1.44
C LEU A 442 0.23 26.15 2.90
N MET A 443 0.92 25.23 3.59
CA MET A 443 1.22 25.35 5.01
C MET A 443 2.25 26.45 5.27
N ILE A 444 3.33 26.51 4.48
CA ILE A 444 4.36 27.55 4.57
C ILE A 444 3.75 28.91 4.20
N GLY A 445 2.96 28.98 3.13
CA GLY A 445 2.28 30.21 2.72
C GLY A 445 1.34 30.74 3.80
N LEU A 446 0.50 29.88 4.38
CA LEU A 446 -0.38 30.26 5.50
C LEU A 446 0.42 30.67 6.75
N ALA A 447 1.51 29.98 7.06
CA ALA A 447 2.37 30.31 8.19
C ALA A 447 2.96 31.72 8.05
N ILE A 448 3.54 32.04 6.88
CA ILE A 448 4.09 33.36 6.58
C ILE A 448 3.00 34.44 6.64
N LEU A 449 1.82 34.17 6.05
CA LEU A 449 0.68 35.11 6.08
C LEU A 449 0.19 35.41 7.49
N MET A 450 0.31 34.44 8.40
CA MET A 450 -0.08 34.60 9.80
C MET A 450 1.07 35.10 10.69
N GLY A 451 2.20 35.49 10.09
CA GLY A 451 3.35 36.07 10.79
C GLY A 451 4.22 35.04 11.54
N ILE A 452 4.18 33.77 11.15
CA ILE A 452 5.06 32.74 11.72
C ILE A 452 6.40 32.77 11.00
N ASP A 453 7.48 32.93 11.76
CA ASP A 453 8.86 32.94 11.27
C ASP A 453 9.77 32.04 12.13
N GLY A 454 11.08 32.09 11.88
CA GLY A 454 12.09 31.39 12.68
C GLY A 454 11.89 29.87 12.73
N LEU A 455 12.18 29.26 13.89
CA LEU A 455 12.13 27.81 14.07
C LEU A 455 10.71 27.23 13.94
N GLU A 456 9.67 27.97 14.33
CA GLU A 456 8.28 27.49 14.20
C GLU A 456 7.89 27.23 12.74
N LEU A 457 8.35 28.08 11.82
CA LEU A 457 8.15 27.88 10.39
C LEU A 457 8.82 26.60 9.89
N HIS A 458 10.03 26.29 10.38
CA HIS A 458 10.74 25.06 10.03
C HIS A 458 10.01 23.81 10.55
N TYR A 459 9.43 23.87 11.76
CA TYR A 459 8.64 22.77 12.32
C TYR A 459 7.38 22.49 11.49
N LEU A 460 6.69 23.54 11.03
CA LEU A 460 5.55 23.42 10.14
C LEU A 460 5.95 22.89 8.75
N ALA A 461 7.07 23.36 8.20
CA ALA A 461 7.61 22.85 6.94
C ALA A 461 7.92 21.35 7.03
N LEU A 462 8.54 20.90 8.13
CA LEU A 462 8.77 19.47 8.41
C LEU A 462 7.45 18.70 8.47
N CYS A 463 6.44 19.22 9.16
CA CYS A 463 5.13 18.59 9.24
C CYS A 463 4.46 18.46 7.87
N ALA A 464 4.64 19.43 6.97
CA ALA A 464 4.07 19.40 5.63
C ALA A 464 4.80 18.43 4.68
N ALA A 465 6.11 18.27 4.85
CA ALA A 465 6.97 17.55 3.91
C ALA A 465 6.93 16.01 4.05
N VAL A 466 6.34 15.47 5.13
CA VAL A 466 6.39 14.01 5.36
C VAL A 466 5.54 13.21 4.36
N PRO A 467 6.11 12.13 3.78
CA PRO A 467 5.39 11.29 2.84
C PRO A 467 4.37 10.41 3.55
N THR A 468 3.38 9.96 2.78
CA THR A 468 2.32 9.07 3.27
C THR A 468 2.31 7.77 2.47
N PRO A 469 2.36 6.60 3.12
CA PRO A 469 2.26 5.33 2.42
C PRO A 469 0.86 5.17 1.80
N MET A 470 0.83 4.82 0.53
CA MET A 470 -0.40 4.59 -0.23
C MET A 470 -0.61 3.09 -0.41
N ARG A 471 -1.80 2.61 -0.04
CA ARG A 471 -2.27 1.26 -0.38
C ARG A 471 -3.43 1.38 -1.36
N LEU A 472 -3.18 1.06 -2.62
CA LEU A 472 -4.23 0.97 -3.63
C LEU A 472 -5.01 -0.33 -3.42
N PRO A 473 -6.35 -0.27 -3.48
CA PRO A 473 -7.21 -1.44 -3.28
C PRO A 473 -6.96 -2.55 -4.30
#